data_AF-A0A800DRN9-F1
#
_entry.id   AF-A0A800DRN9-F1
#
_cell.length_a   1.000
_cell.length_b   1.000
_cell.length_c   1.000
_cell.angle_alpha   90.00
_cell.angle_beta   90.00
_cell.angle_gamma   90.00
#
_symmetry.space_group_name_H-M   'P 1'
#
loop_
_entity.id
_entity.type
_entity.pdbx_description
1 polymer ?
#
loop_
_entity_poly.entity_id
_entity_poly.type
_entity_poly.pdbx_seq_one_letter_code
_entity_poly.pdbx_strand_id
1 'polypeptide(L)'
;MRREPINVKATEIGLQIHPNANVYGPCLIGGHAGADALADILASEMYKKERPQMTVDVGTNGEVIVGNKDGLLSASCAAGGAYEGATVKNGVGAIEGAIKNIRIIDDKAVYETIGDKPAIGICGSGLIDLLAELLKNGILNGRGKFTNPEKEFVVDEERGISITQEDVNQLILARSGLSLDQKSL
;
A
#
# COMPACT_ATOMS: atom_id res chain seq x y z
N MET A 1 14.27 -16.50 14.54
CA MET A 1 12.98 -15.80 14.79
C MET A 1 12.32 -16.39 16.02
N ARG A 2 11.88 -15.56 16.98
CA ARG A 2 11.09 -16.04 18.12
C ARG A 2 9.73 -16.53 17.60
N ARG A 3 9.37 -17.77 17.91
CA ARG A 3 8.04 -18.36 17.62
C ARG A 3 7.08 -18.22 18.80
N GLU A 4 7.53 -17.60 19.88
CA GLU A 4 6.74 -17.36 21.09
C GLU A 4 6.33 -15.89 21.18
N PRO A 5 5.16 -15.60 21.76
CA PRO A 5 4.66 -14.24 21.85
C PRO A 5 5.50 -13.45 22.85
N ILE A 6 5.59 -12.15 22.62
CA ILE A 6 6.13 -11.22 23.61
C ILE A 6 5.01 -10.91 24.61
N ASN A 7 5.27 -11.09 25.90
CA ASN A 7 4.35 -10.73 26.95
C ASN A 7 5.17 -10.20 28.14
N VAL A 8 5.39 -8.88 28.18
CA VAL A 8 6.33 -8.21 29.09
C VAL A 8 5.75 -6.90 29.61
N LYS A 9 6.35 -6.32 30.65
CA LYS A 9 6.04 -4.96 31.10
C LYS A 9 6.60 -3.92 30.15
N ALA A 10 5.89 -2.79 30.02
CA ALA A 10 6.33 -1.64 29.22
C ALA A 10 7.75 -1.18 29.55
N THR A 11 8.12 -1.24 30.84
CA THR A 11 9.45 -0.88 31.35
C THR A 11 10.55 -1.80 30.85
N GLU A 12 10.26 -3.08 30.56
CA GLU A 12 11.27 -4.04 30.09
C GLU A 12 11.74 -3.75 28.66
N ILE A 13 10.93 -3.03 27.88
CA ILE A 13 11.21 -2.69 26.47
C ILE A 13 11.26 -1.18 26.23
N GLY A 14 11.28 -0.37 27.31
CA GLY A 14 11.46 1.07 27.23
C GLY A 14 10.30 1.86 26.62
N LEU A 15 9.07 1.30 26.60
CA LEU A 15 7.90 2.04 26.12
C LEU A 15 7.45 3.08 27.16
N GLN A 16 7.31 4.33 26.72
CA GLN A 16 6.88 5.47 27.55
C GLN A 16 5.36 5.52 27.70
N ILE A 17 4.81 4.49 28.35
CA ILE A 17 3.39 4.40 28.74
C ILE A 17 3.31 4.14 30.25
N HIS A 18 2.12 3.82 30.77
CA HIS A 18 1.99 3.49 32.18
C HIS A 18 2.97 2.37 32.59
N PRO A 19 3.80 2.53 33.65
CA PRO A 19 4.89 1.59 33.96
C PRO A 19 4.42 0.14 34.19
N ASN A 20 3.22 -0.04 34.74
CA ASN A 20 2.64 -1.36 34.99
C ASN A 20 1.90 -1.96 33.78
N ALA A 21 1.81 -1.21 32.67
CA ALA A 21 1.14 -1.68 31.46
C ALA A 21 1.82 -2.94 30.92
N ASN A 22 0.98 -3.85 30.46
CA ASN A 22 1.41 -5.07 29.83
C ASN A 22 1.50 -4.85 28.33
N VAL A 23 2.58 -5.33 27.71
CA VAL A 23 2.80 -5.23 26.27
C VAL A 23 2.79 -6.64 25.71
N TYR A 24 1.86 -6.87 24.79
CA TYR A 24 1.69 -8.13 24.12
C TYR A 24 2.03 -7.99 22.63
N GLY A 25 2.98 -8.79 22.17
CA GLY A 25 3.35 -8.92 20.76
C GLY A 25 3.01 -10.33 20.27
N PRO A 26 2.19 -10.50 19.22
CA PRO A 26 1.84 -11.82 18.70
C PRO A 26 3.07 -12.59 18.17
N CYS A 27 2.95 -13.91 18.05
CA CYS A 27 3.98 -14.72 17.39
C CYS A 27 4.07 -14.40 15.89
N LEU A 28 5.25 -14.54 15.32
CA LEU A 28 5.43 -14.58 13.87
C LEU A 28 4.86 -15.90 13.32
N ILE A 29 4.13 -15.83 12.21
CA ILE A 29 3.57 -17.01 11.54
C ILE A 29 4.72 -17.88 10.97
N GLY A 30 5.67 -17.24 10.27
CA GLY A 30 6.84 -17.89 9.70
C GLY A 30 7.19 -17.36 8.30
N GLY A 31 8.43 -17.59 7.86
CA GLY A 31 8.92 -16.98 6.62
C GLY A 31 9.04 -15.46 6.74
N HIS A 32 8.44 -14.73 5.81
CA HIS A 32 8.33 -13.26 5.83
C HIS A 32 6.99 -12.75 6.39
N ALA A 33 6.03 -13.64 6.67
CA ALA A 33 4.73 -13.25 7.24
C ALA A 33 4.84 -12.98 8.74
N GLY A 34 4.58 -11.72 9.11
CA GLY A 34 4.76 -11.19 10.46
C GLY A 34 3.53 -11.27 11.36
N ALA A 35 3.57 -10.47 12.42
CA ALA A 35 2.45 -10.31 13.36
C ALA A 35 1.33 -9.42 12.80
N ASP A 36 1.64 -8.58 11.83
CA ASP A 36 0.72 -7.83 10.96
C ASP A 36 -0.21 -8.76 10.17
N ALA A 37 0.35 -9.74 9.45
CA ALA A 37 -0.43 -10.76 8.74
C ALA A 37 -1.36 -11.54 9.69
N LEU A 38 -0.92 -11.81 10.91
CA LEU A 38 -1.78 -12.43 11.93
C LEU A 38 -2.90 -11.47 12.38
N ALA A 39 -2.60 -10.18 12.53
CA ALA A 39 -3.60 -9.18 12.88
C ALA A 39 -4.70 -9.10 11.80
N ASP A 40 -4.33 -9.18 10.52
CA ASP A 40 -5.27 -9.22 9.40
C ASP A 40 -6.18 -10.45 9.42
N ILE A 41 -5.62 -11.63 9.70
CA ILE A 41 -6.40 -12.87 9.86
C ILE A 41 -7.42 -12.72 11.00
N LEU A 42 -7.00 -12.12 12.11
CA LEU A 42 -7.86 -11.91 13.27
C LEU A 42 -8.94 -10.87 13.00
N ALA A 43 -8.59 -9.75 12.36
CA ALA A 43 -9.51 -8.67 12.05
C ALA A 43 -10.56 -9.06 11.00
N SER A 44 -10.15 -9.82 9.98
CA SER A 44 -11.07 -10.33 8.94
C SER A 44 -11.93 -11.51 9.40
N GLU A 45 -11.51 -12.20 10.45
CA GLU A 45 -12.08 -13.47 10.92
C GLU A 45 -12.20 -14.53 9.81
N MET A 46 -11.30 -14.51 8.81
CA MET A 46 -11.37 -15.43 7.67
C MET A 46 -11.33 -16.91 8.09
N TYR A 47 -10.63 -17.22 9.19
CA TYR A 47 -10.55 -18.54 9.81
C TYR A 47 -11.86 -19.03 10.44
N LYS A 48 -12.92 -18.21 10.48
CA LYS A 48 -14.26 -18.62 10.93
C LYS A 48 -15.23 -18.83 9.76
N LYS A 49 -14.84 -18.46 8.54
CA LYS A 49 -15.76 -18.48 7.39
C LYS A 49 -15.82 -19.89 6.79
N GLU A 50 -17.00 -20.27 6.32
CA GLU A 50 -17.21 -21.52 5.57
C GLU A 50 -16.60 -21.42 4.16
N ARG A 51 -16.83 -20.28 3.49
CA ARG A 51 -16.33 -20.04 2.13
C ARG A 51 -14.90 -19.50 2.19
N PRO A 52 -14.03 -19.86 1.21
CA PRO A 52 -12.72 -19.24 1.07
C PRO A 52 -12.78 -17.72 0.99
N GLN A 53 -11.85 -17.08 1.68
CA GLN A 53 -11.60 -15.64 1.69
C GLN A 53 -10.16 -15.40 1.24
N MET A 54 -9.90 -14.21 0.70
CA MET A 54 -8.56 -13.74 0.39
C MET A 54 -8.37 -12.36 1.00
N THR A 55 -7.33 -12.22 1.80
CA THR A 55 -6.83 -10.94 2.30
C THR A 55 -5.57 -10.58 1.54
N VAL A 56 -5.44 -9.32 1.14
CA VAL A 56 -4.26 -8.79 0.46
C VAL A 56 -3.83 -7.54 1.22
N ASP A 57 -2.69 -7.62 1.89
CA ASP A 57 -2.03 -6.46 2.48
C ASP A 57 -1.07 -5.86 1.44
N VAL A 58 -1.19 -4.54 1.25
CA VAL A 58 -0.43 -3.78 0.25
C VAL A 58 0.41 -2.75 0.99
N GLY A 59 1.64 -3.16 1.31
CA GLY A 59 2.66 -2.27 1.88
C GLY A 59 3.99 -2.39 1.14
N THR A 60 5.06 -1.99 1.81
CA THR A 60 6.43 -2.24 1.34
C THR A 60 6.67 -3.74 1.07
N ASN A 61 6.10 -4.61 1.90
CA ASN A 61 5.89 -6.00 1.55
C ASN A 61 4.44 -6.18 1.13
N GLY A 62 4.23 -7.06 0.16
CA GLY A 62 2.91 -7.55 -0.17
C GLY A 62 2.67 -8.85 0.57
N GLU A 63 1.58 -8.96 1.30
CA GLU A 63 1.13 -10.23 1.88
C GLU A 63 -0.20 -10.65 1.26
N VAL A 64 -0.32 -11.93 0.92
CA VAL A 64 -1.58 -12.54 0.51
C VAL A 64 -1.89 -13.71 1.42
N ILE A 65 -3.11 -13.76 1.93
CA ILE A 65 -3.60 -14.83 2.80
C ILE A 65 -4.89 -15.38 2.21
N VAL A 66 -4.95 -16.68 1.97
CA VAL A 66 -6.13 -17.35 1.37
C VAL A 66 -6.55 -18.51 2.26
N GLY A 67 -7.85 -18.64 2.49
CA GLY A 67 -8.37 -19.81 3.18
C GLY A 67 -9.70 -19.56 3.88
N ASN A 68 -10.04 -20.46 4.80
CA ASN A 68 -11.31 -20.50 5.52
C ASN A 68 -11.11 -21.21 6.88
N LYS A 69 -12.20 -21.68 7.50
CA LYS A 69 -12.13 -22.46 8.75
C LYS A 69 -11.32 -23.77 8.70
N ASP A 70 -11.14 -24.34 7.51
CA ASP A 70 -10.46 -25.62 7.33
C ASP A 70 -8.94 -25.46 7.21
N GLY A 71 -8.47 -24.25 6.90
CA GLY A 71 -7.04 -23.94 6.82
C GLY A 71 -6.78 -22.59 6.16
N LEU A 72 -5.56 -22.07 6.37
CA LEU A 72 -5.05 -20.82 5.81
C LEU A 72 -3.69 -21.07 5.13
N LEU A 73 -3.49 -20.42 3.99
CA LEU A 73 -2.23 -20.33 3.28
C LEU A 73 -1.80 -18.86 3.21
N SER A 74 -0.50 -18.60 3.29
CA SER A 74 0.05 -17.25 3.18
C SER A 74 1.28 -17.24 2.29
N ALA A 75 1.38 -16.20 1.47
CA ALA A 75 2.56 -15.84 0.69
C ALA A 75 2.92 -14.37 0.98
N SER A 76 4.19 -14.04 0.79
CA SER A 76 4.70 -12.67 0.93
C SER A 76 5.77 -12.41 -0.12
N CYS A 77 5.74 -11.22 -0.71
CA CYS A 77 6.70 -10.76 -1.69
C CYS A 77 7.19 -9.33 -1.37
N ALA A 78 8.38 -9.01 -1.85
CA ALA A 78 8.83 -7.62 -1.88
C ALA A 78 8.05 -6.87 -2.98
N ALA A 79 7.08 -6.06 -2.60
CA ALA A 79 6.37 -5.16 -3.51
C ALA A 79 7.11 -3.82 -3.65
N GLY A 80 7.72 -3.32 -2.57
CA GLY A 80 8.33 -2.00 -2.50
C GLY A 80 7.30 -0.91 -2.18
N GLY A 81 7.71 0.08 -1.39
CA GLY A 81 6.84 1.13 -0.83
C GLY A 81 6.34 2.20 -1.82
N ALA A 82 6.11 1.85 -3.09
CA ALA A 82 5.67 2.80 -4.11
C ALA A 82 4.28 3.36 -3.79
N TYR A 83 3.33 2.52 -3.37
CA TYR A 83 1.99 2.93 -2.95
C TYR A 83 1.96 3.57 -1.55
N GLU A 84 3.02 3.43 -0.77
CA GLU A 84 3.24 4.20 0.47
C GLU A 84 3.84 5.58 0.20
N GLY A 85 4.13 5.89 -1.08
CA GLY A 85 4.74 7.15 -1.51
C GLY A 85 6.25 7.22 -1.32
N ALA A 86 6.90 6.16 -0.84
CA ALA A 86 8.31 6.19 -0.45
C ALA A 86 9.30 6.20 -1.64
N THR A 87 8.89 5.64 -2.78
CA THR A 87 9.75 5.51 -3.98
C THR A 87 9.23 6.30 -5.19
N VAL A 88 8.20 7.12 -4.99
CA VAL A 88 7.62 7.99 -6.02
C VAL A 88 8.03 9.42 -5.71
N LYS A 89 8.52 10.16 -6.72
CA LYS A 89 9.11 11.52 -6.56
C LYS A 89 8.24 12.48 -5.75
N ASN A 90 6.96 12.54 -6.06
CA ASN A 90 5.97 13.37 -5.37
C ASN A 90 5.00 12.52 -4.52
N GLY A 91 5.41 11.30 -4.14
CA GLY A 91 4.67 10.40 -3.28
C GLY A 91 4.76 10.82 -1.81
N VAL A 92 3.67 10.70 -1.07
CA VAL A 92 3.62 10.95 0.37
C VAL A 92 2.71 9.93 1.07
N GLY A 93 2.87 9.77 2.38
CA GLY A 93 1.91 9.01 3.18
C GLY A 93 0.52 9.66 3.20
N ALA A 94 -0.49 8.95 3.72
CA ALA A 94 -1.83 9.49 3.89
C ALA A 94 -1.89 10.49 5.07
N ILE A 95 -1.42 11.71 4.82
CA ILE A 95 -1.37 12.83 5.77
C ILE A 95 -2.13 14.05 5.24
N GLU A 96 -2.40 15.05 6.09
CA GLU A 96 -3.05 16.30 5.64
C GLU A 96 -2.28 16.95 4.47
N GLY A 97 -3.02 17.37 3.44
CA GLY A 97 -2.46 17.91 2.20
C GLY A 97 -2.05 16.86 1.16
N ALA A 98 -2.08 15.56 1.49
CA ALA A 98 -1.87 14.52 0.49
C ALA A 98 -3.08 14.43 -0.46
N ILE A 99 -2.82 14.39 -1.76
CA ILE A 99 -3.84 14.19 -2.79
C ILE A 99 -4.31 12.72 -2.74
N LYS A 100 -5.62 12.52 -2.51
CA LYS A 100 -6.22 11.18 -2.29
C LYS A 100 -7.15 10.69 -3.40
N ASN A 101 -7.79 11.60 -4.12
CA ASN A 101 -8.75 11.31 -5.19
C ASN A 101 -8.37 12.16 -6.40
N ILE A 102 -8.23 11.55 -7.58
CA ILE A 102 -7.85 12.25 -8.81
C ILE A 102 -8.79 11.86 -9.95
N ARG A 103 -9.20 12.86 -10.74
CA ARG A 103 -9.83 12.69 -12.05
C ARG A 103 -9.11 13.52 -13.09
N ILE A 104 -9.15 13.08 -14.35
CA ILE A 104 -8.68 13.88 -15.47
C ILE A 104 -9.89 14.35 -16.27
N ILE A 105 -10.06 15.67 -16.35
CA ILE A 105 -11.14 16.34 -17.07
C ILE A 105 -10.49 17.36 -18.00
N ASP A 106 -10.79 17.28 -19.30
CA ASP A 106 -10.22 18.15 -20.33
C ASP A 106 -8.67 18.24 -20.25
N ASP A 107 -8.02 17.07 -20.17
CA ASP A 107 -6.57 16.89 -20.04
C ASP A 107 -5.93 17.50 -18.77
N LYS A 108 -6.75 17.88 -17.78
CA LYS A 108 -6.27 18.44 -16.50
C LYS A 108 -6.66 17.58 -15.31
N ALA A 109 -5.76 17.48 -14.34
CA ALA A 109 -6.06 16.84 -13.08
C ALA A 109 -7.00 17.72 -12.23
N VAL A 110 -8.06 17.10 -11.72
CA VAL A 110 -8.93 17.64 -10.67
C VAL A 110 -8.83 16.69 -9.50
N TYR A 111 -8.58 17.22 -8.31
CA TYR A 111 -8.21 16.38 -7.17
C TYR A 111 -8.77 16.88 -5.84
N GLU A 112 -8.75 16.00 -4.84
CA GLU A 112 -9.06 16.31 -3.44
C GLU A 112 -7.87 15.96 -2.54
N THR A 113 -7.65 16.74 -1.50
CA THR A 113 -6.62 16.48 -0.49
C THR A 113 -7.22 16.00 0.83
N ILE A 114 -6.43 15.32 1.64
CA ILE A 114 -6.81 14.99 3.02
C ILE A 114 -6.83 16.28 3.84
N GLY A 115 -7.95 16.56 4.49
CA GLY A 115 -8.13 17.73 5.37
C GLY A 115 -8.26 19.07 4.63
N ASP A 116 -8.52 19.05 3.32
CA ASP A 116 -8.72 20.25 2.49
C ASP A 116 -7.56 21.26 2.60
N LYS A 117 -6.34 20.76 2.77
CA LYS A 117 -5.10 21.54 2.86
C LYS A 117 -4.45 21.69 1.48
N PRO A 118 -3.56 22.68 1.30
CA PRO A 118 -2.73 22.78 0.10
C PRO A 118 -2.01 21.47 -0.21
N ALA A 119 -1.95 21.11 -1.49
CA ALA A 119 -1.32 19.86 -1.92
C ALA A 119 0.19 19.86 -1.62
N ILE A 120 0.66 18.76 -1.03
CA ILE A 120 2.09 18.53 -0.74
C ILE A 120 2.67 17.30 -1.45
N GLY A 121 1.81 16.49 -2.07
CA GLY A 121 2.18 15.24 -2.75
C GLY A 121 0.95 14.36 -2.95
N ILE A 122 1.16 13.16 -3.48
CA ILE A 122 0.11 12.20 -3.82
C ILE A 122 0.24 10.97 -2.91
N CYS A 123 -0.83 10.57 -2.23
CA CYS A 123 -0.83 9.33 -1.44
C CYS A 123 -1.22 8.12 -2.28
N GLY A 124 -1.11 6.91 -1.70
CA GLY A 124 -1.37 5.65 -2.39
C GLY A 124 -2.69 5.60 -3.16
N SER A 125 -3.79 6.05 -2.56
CA SER A 125 -5.09 6.09 -3.25
C SER A 125 -5.09 7.06 -4.44
N GLY A 126 -4.47 8.23 -4.28
CA GLY A 126 -4.29 9.20 -5.35
C GLY A 126 -3.43 8.66 -6.49
N LEU A 127 -2.37 7.91 -6.19
CA LEU A 127 -1.51 7.26 -7.19
C LEU A 127 -2.28 6.20 -7.99
N ILE A 128 -3.15 5.43 -7.33
CA ILE A 128 -4.01 4.44 -8.00
C ILE A 128 -5.01 5.14 -8.94
N ASP A 129 -5.71 6.17 -8.45
CA ASP A 129 -6.66 6.96 -9.24
C ASP A 129 -5.97 7.61 -10.45
N LEU A 130 -4.80 8.20 -10.23
CA LEU A 130 -4.03 8.84 -11.29
C LEU A 130 -3.61 7.84 -12.37
N LEU A 131 -3.08 6.67 -12.00
CA LEU A 131 -2.74 5.64 -12.99
C LEU A 131 -3.98 5.18 -13.79
N ALA A 132 -5.11 5.00 -13.12
CA ALA A 132 -6.36 4.61 -13.77
C ALA A 132 -6.83 5.67 -14.78
N GLU A 133 -6.81 6.94 -14.40
CA GLU A 133 -7.23 8.05 -15.25
C GLU A 133 -6.26 8.30 -16.40
N LEU A 134 -4.95 8.19 -16.18
CA LEU A 134 -3.95 8.29 -17.24
C LEU A 134 -4.13 7.20 -18.30
N LEU A 135 -4.44 5.97 -17.90
CA LEU A 135 -4.74 4.86 -18.82
C LEU A 135 -6.05 5.10 -19.57
N LYS A 136 -7.11 5.50 -18.87
CA LYS A 136 -8.44 5.75 -19.43
C LYS A 136 -8.44 6.86 -20.48
N ASN A 137 -7.63 7.90 -20.27
CA ASN A 137 -7.50 9.03 -21.19
C ASN A 137 -6.40 8.81 -22.26
N GLY A 138 -5.76 7.63 -22.31
CA GLY A 138 -4.74 7.31 -23.33
C GLY A 138 -3.42 8.07 -23.18
N ILE A 139 -3.21 8.74 -22.05
CA ILE A 139 -1.94 9.40 -21.69
C ILE A 139 -0.88 8.35 -21.37
N LEU A 140 -1.31 7.26 -20.73
CA LEU A 140 -0.57 6.00 -20.67
C LEU A 140 -1.19 4.98 -21.63
N ASN A 141 -0.36 4.20 -22.30
CA ASN A 141 -0.81 3.02 -23.04
C ASN A 141 -0.98 1.79 -22.11
N GLY A 142 -1.54 0.70 -22.63
CA GLY A 142 -1.77 -0.53 -21.86
C GLY A 142 -0.52 -1.22 -21.31
N ARG A 143 0.69 -0.77 -21.65
CA ARG A 143 1.96 -1.23 -21.08
C ARG A 143 2.50 -0.27 -20.00
N GLY A 144 1.73 0.75 -19.61
CA GLY A 144 2.15 1.76 -18.65
C GLY A 144 3.23 2.70 -19.17
N LYS A 145 3.28 2.91 -20.50
CA LYS A 145 4.19 3.89 -21.10
C LYS A 145 3.44 5.15 -21.50
N PHE A 146 4.04 6.29 -21.18
CA PHE A 146 3.56 7.59 -21.63
C PHE A 146 3.55 7.68 -23.15
N THR A 147 2.48 8.26 -23.68
CA THR A 147 2.31 8.50 -25.12
C THR A 147 2.87 9.85 -25.55
N ASN A 148 3.10 10.76 -24.60
CA ASN A 148 3.72 12.06 -24.85
C ASN A 148 5.28 11.99 -24.81
N PRO A 149 5.99 12.92 -25.47
CA PRO A 149 7.45 12.95 -25.49
C PRO A 149 8.09 13.22 -24.12
N GLU A 150 7.44 14.05 -23.30
CA GLU A 150 7.94 14.45 -21.97
C GLU A 150 7.95 13.31 -20.96
N LYS A 151 7.17 12.24 -21.23
CA LYS A 151 7.08 11.06 -20.35
C LYS A 151 6.72 11.41 -18.90
N GLU A 152 5.88 12.41 -18.76
CA GLU A 152 5.45 13.01 -17.51
C GLU A 152 4.02 13.54 -17.66
N PHE A 153 3.29 13.56 -16.55
CA PHE A 153 2.03 14.25 -16.42
C PHE A 153 2.05 15.15 -15.19
N VAL A 154 1.72 16.43 -15.39
CA VAL A 154 1.66 17.43 -14.32
C VAL A 154 0.29 17.36 -13.66
N VAL A 155 0.27 17.12 -12.36
CA VAL A 155 -0.95 17.07 -11.55
C VAL A 155 -1.27 18.45 -10.97
N ASP A 156 -0.24 19.17 -10.53
CA ASP A 156 -0.36 20.53 -10.03
C ASP A 156 0.90 21.33 -10.41
N GLU A 157 0.74 22.29 -11.31
CA GLU A 157 1.84 23.12 -11.80
C GLU A 157 2.34 24.13 -10.76
N GLU A 158 1.44 24.73 -9.98
CA GLU A 158 1.78 25.73 -8.95
C GLU A 158 2.62 25.08 -7.83
N ARG A 159 2.32 23.83 -7.51
CA ARG A 159 3.00 23.05 -6.48
C ARG A 159 4.16 22.20 -7.02
N GLY A 160 4.34 22.14 -8.34
CA GLY A 160 5.36 21.29 -8.97
C GLY A 160 5.15 19.80 -8.71
N ILE A 161 3.89 19.35 -8.62
CA ILE A 161 3.52 17.95 -8.41
C ILE A 161 3.28 17.31 -9.76
N SER A 162 4.07 16.28 -10.08
CA SER A 162 3.95 15.53 -11.32
C SER A 162 4.18 14.05 -11.09
N ILE A 163 3.87 13.25 -12.10
CA ILE A 163 4.21 11.82 -12.15
C ILE A 163 5.00 11.55 -13.42
N THR A 164 6.17 10.92 -13.26
CA THR A 164 7.08 10.61 -14.35
C THR A 164 6.97 9.15 -14.79
N GLN A 165 7.56 8.80 -15.93
CA GLN A 165 7.65 7.42 -16.38
C GLN A 165 8.37 6.51 -15.38
N GLU A 166 9.33 7.04 -14.62
CA GLU A 166 10.05 6.25 -13.61
C GLU A 166 9.12 5.93 -12.43
N ASP A 167 8.35 6.91 -11.95
CA ASP A 167 7.34 6.69 -10.91
C ASP A 167 6.31 5.63 -11.33
N VAL A 168 5.84 5.69 -12.59
CA VAL A 168 4.94 4.68 -13.16
C VAL A 168 5.60 3.30 -13.19
N ASN A 169 6.89 3.20 -13.53
CA ASN A 169 7.61 1.92 -13.51
C ASN A 169 7.65 1.35 -12.08
N GLN A 170 7.94 2.17 -11.06
CA GLN A 170 7.96 1.74 -9.65
C GLN A 170 6.59 1.21 -9.20
N LEU A 171 5.50 1.89 -9.56
CA LEU A 171 4.14 1.47 -9.22
C LEU A 171 3.74 0.16 -9.92
N ILE A 172 4.17 -0.04 -11.17
CA ILE A 172 3.96 -1.29 -11.91
C ILE A 172 4.75 -2.45 -11.30
N LEU A 173 6.01 -2.21 -10.90
CA LEU A 173 6.84 -3.21 -10.23
C LEU A 173 6.20 -3.66 -8.92
N ALA A 174 5.73 -2.71 -8.10
CA ALA A 174 5.07 -3.01 -6.84
C ALA A 174 3.80 -3.85 -7.02
N ARG A 175 2.95 -3.48 -8.00
CA ARG A 175 1.79 -4.28 -8.35
C ARG A 175 2.17 -5.69 -8.86
N SER A 176 3.25 -5.79 -9.63
CA SER A 176 3.67 -7.06 -10.25
C SER A 176 4.10 -8.08 -9.20
N GLY A 177 4.80 -7.65 -8.14
CA GLY A 177 5.10 -8.50 -6.99
C GLY A 177 3.84 -9.11 -6.40
N LEU A 178 2.87 -8.28 -6.03
CA LEU A 178 1.58 -8.70 -5.46
C LEU A 178 0.82 -9.68 -6.38
N SER A 179 0.82 -9.42 -7.69
CA SER A 179 0.15 -10.31 -8.65
C SER A 179 0.79 -11.69 -8.76
N LEU A 180 2.08 -11.83 -8.45
CA LEU A 180 2.76 -13.14 -8.48
C LEU A 180 2.33 -13.99 -7.29
N ASP A 181 2.20 -13.40 -6.11
CA ASP A 181 1.73 -14.10 -4.91
C ASP A 181 0.31 -14.62 -5.07
N GLN A 182 -0.59 -13.79 -5.60
CA GLN A 182 -1.98 -14.19 -5.88
C GLN A 182 -2.09 -15.39 -6.85
N LYS A 183 -1.12 -15.56 -7.76
CA LYS A 183 -1.11 -16.66 -8.74
C LYS A 183 -0.41 -17.92 -8.22
N SER A 184 0.37 -17.79 -7.15
CA SER A 184 1.20 -18.86 -6.59
C SER A 184 0.50 -19.60 -5.45
N LEU A 185 -0.56 -18.99 -4.89
CA LEU A 185 -1.48 -19.58 -3.91
C LEU A 185 -2.66 -20.26 -4.60
#